data_AF-A0A6J8CYI9-F1
#
_entry.id   AF-A0A6J8CYI9-F1
#
_cell.length_a   1.000
_cell.length_b   1.000
_cell.length_c   1.000
_cell.angle_alpha   90.00
_cell.angle_beta   90.00
_cell.angle_gamma   90.00
#
_symmetry.space_group_name_H-M   'P 1'
#
loop_
_entity.id
_entity.type
_entity.pdbx_description
1 polymer ?
#
loop_
_entity_poly.entity_id
_entity_poly.type
_entity_poly.pdbx_seq_one_letter_code
_entity_poly.pdbx_strand_id
1 'polypeptide(L)'
;MEADNFVCNLCCYATSHFEEFSKHFVRKHKNDPNDIVSCATDACEFTTRRWNIFKVHLHRKHKIDYLCPQQNVQQHEPMNVDELNECVSFDKQDDLTHHNALYTMALEANYNISRTAIDHVISSTCTLLDAQLDYSKRQQKEALELRNIDPDVVDSINVSHI
;
A
#
# COMPACT_ATOMS: atom_id res chain seq x y z
N MET A 1 0.09 -3.61 -34.46
CA MET A 1 -0.51 -3.11 -33.22
C MET A 1 0.03 -4.01 -32.13
N GLU A 2 1.04 -3.54 -31.41
CA GLU A 2 1.54 -4.27 -30.25
C GLU A 2 0.42 -4.32 -29.21
N ALA A 3 0.15 -5.51 -28.68
CA ALA A 3 -0.89 -5.69 -27.68
C ALA A 3 -0.35 -5.13 -26.36
N ASP A 4 -0.90 -4.00 -25.91
CA ASP A 4 -0.64 -3.47 -24.58
C ASP A 4 -1.05 -4.53 -23.55
N ASN A 5 -0.07 -5.20 -22.95
CA ASN A 5 -0.31 -6.16 -21.89
C ASN A 5 -0.41 -5.40 -20.56
N PHE A 6 -1.54 -5.55 -19.87
CA PHE A 6 -1.70 -5.06 -18.50
C PHE A 6 -0.95 -5.98 -17.54
N VAL A 7 0.13 -5.46 -16.96
CA VAL A 7 0.95 -6.17 -15.96
C VAL A 7 0.64 -5.62 -14.58
N CYS A 8 0.42 -6.51 -13.62
CA CYS A 8 0.28 -6.12 -12.22
C CYS A 8 1.65 -5.79 -11.62
N ASN A 9 1.75 -4.65 -10.97
CA ASN A 9 2.96 -4.24 -10.25
C ASN A 9 3.07 -4.83 -8.84
N LEU A 10 2.01 -5.48 -8.34
CA LEU A 10 1.96 -6.10 -7.01
C LEU A 10 2.14 -7.63 -7.05
N CYS A 11 2.02 -8.25 -8.23
CA CYS A 11 2.24 -9.70 -8.39
C CYS A 11 2.54 -10.07 -9.85
N CYS A 12 2.88 -11.34 -10.11
CA CYS A 12 3.24 -11.81 -11.45
C CYS A 12 2.07 -11.98 -12.45
N TYR A 13 0.92 -11.34 -12.21
CA TYR A 13 -0.24 -11.44 -13.10
C TYR A 13 -0.11 -10.50 -14.31
N ALA A 14 -0.41 -11.01 -15.51
CA ALA A 14 -0.46 -10.23 -16.73
C ALA A 14 -1.63 -10.68 -17.61
N THR A 15 -2.24 -9.74 -18.33
CA THR A 15 -3.34 -10.03 -19.28
C THR A 15 -3.38 -8.98 -20.38
N SER A 16 -3.87 -9.35 -21.56
CA SER A 16 -4.11 -8.42 -22.67
C SER A 16 -5.45 -7.67 -22.54
N HIS A 17 -6.26 -7.99 -21.52
CA HIS A 17 -7.61 -7.45 -21.37
C HIS A 17 -7.76 -6.64 -20.08
N PHE A 18 -8.10 -5.35 -20.22
CA PHE A 18 -8.31 -4.47 -19.08
C PHE A 18 -9.38 -4.98 -18.10
N GLU A 19 -10.46 -5.59 -18.60
CA GLU A 19 -11.53 -6.10 -17.74
C GLU A 19 -11.03 -7.20 -16.79
N GLU A 20 -10.17 -8.08 -17.29
CA GLU A 20 -9.56 -9.12 -16.46
C GLU A 20 -8.54 -8.55 -15.49
N PHE A 21 -7.76 -7.56 -15.93
CA PHE A 21 -6.84 -6.83 -15.06
C PHE A 21 -7.58 -6.12 -13.91
N SER A 22 -8.69 -5.47 -14.23
CA SER A 22 -9.58 -4.81 -13.27
C SER A 22 -10.15 -5.79 -12.24
N LYS A 23 -10.70 -6.92 -12.71
CA LYS A 23 -11.20 -7.99 -11.83
C LYS A 23 -10.08 -8.55 -10.95
N HIS A 24 -8.89 -8.77 -11.50
CA HIS A 24 -7.73 -9.24 -10.75
C HIS A 24 -7.36 -8.24 -9.64
N PHE A 25 -7.16 -6.97 -9.99
CA PHE A 25 -6.71 -5.94 -9.06
C PHE A 25 -7.69 -5.75 -7.90
N VAL A 26 -8.99 -5.64 -8.20
CA VAL A 26 -10.04 -5.49 -7.18
C VAL A 26 -10.21 -6.74 -6.31
N ARG A 27 -9.99 -7.95 -6.85
CA ARG A 27 -10.16 -9.19 -6.07
C ARG A 27 -8.94 -9.54 -5.23
N LYS A 28 -7.74 -9.18 -5.67
CA LYS A 28 -6.48 -9.60 -5.05
C LYS A 28 -5.80 -8.50 -4.24
N HIS A 29 -5.94 -7.24 -4.65
CA HIS A 29 -5.16 -6.13 -4.12
C HIS A 29 -6.00 -5.00 -3.53
N LYS A 30 -7.33 -5.14 -3.46
CA LYS A 30 -8.22 -4.12 -2.88
C LYS A 30 -7.84 -3.73 -1.44
N ASN A 31 -7.24 -4.65 -0.70
CA ASN A 31 -6.80 -4.44 0.68
C ASN A 31 -5.27 -4.58 0.81
N ASP A 32 -4.51 -4.38 -0.27
CA ASP A 32 -3.06 -4.42 -0.18
C ASP A 32 -2.55 -3.11 0.47
N PRO A 33 -1.67 -3.17 1.49
CA PRO A 33 -1.13 -1.96 2.12
C PRO A 33 -0.30 -1.08 1.15
N ASN A 34 0.13 -1.66 0.03
CA ASN A 34 0.82 -1.00 -1.08
C ASN A 34 -0.05 -0.92 -2.34
N ASP A 35 -1.36 -0.65 -2.22
CA ASP A 35 -2.38 -0.54 -3.29
C ASP A 35 -2.13 0.50 -4.41
N ILE A 36 -0.90 0.98 -4.58
CA ILE A 36 -0.50 1.85 -5.66
C ILE A 36 -0.60 1.07 -6.97
N VAL A 37 -1.54 1.43 -7.83
CA VAL A 37 -1.62 0.95 -9.21
C VAL A 37 -0.84 1.88 -10.13
N SER A 38 0.02 1.29 -10.96
CA SER A 38 0.71 1.98 -12.05
C SER A 38 0.01 1.75 -13.39
N CYS A 39 0.06 2.75 -14.27
CA CYS A 39 -0.36 2.55 -15.64
C CYS A 39 0.53 1.51 -16.32
N ALA A 40 -0.10 0.54 -16.97
CA ALA A 40 0.59 -0.54 -17.66
C ALA A 40 0.80 -0.25 -19.16
N THR A 41 0.37 0.91 -19.64
CA THR A 41 0.60 1.33 -21.02
C THR A 41 1.99 1.92 -21.19
N ASP A 42 2.63 1.59 -22.32
CA ASP A 42 4.01 1.97 -22.60
C ASP A 42 4.22 3.49 -22.52
N ALA A 43 5.31 3.90 -21.87
CA ALA A 43 5.67 5.30 -21.61
C ALA A 43 4.69 6.09 -20.71
N CYS A 44 3.85 5.42 -19.89
CA CYS A 44 3.03 6.08 -18.88
C CYS A 44 3.53 5.88 -17.44
N GLU A 45 4.05 6.95 -16.84
CA GLU A 45 4.53 6.95 -15.44
C GLU A 45 3.44 7.23 -14.40
N PHE A 46 2.16 7.21 -14.81
CA PHE A 46 1.07 7.53 -13.90
C PHE A 46 0.88 6.45 -12.84
N THR A 47 0.81 6.85 -11.58
CA THR A 47 0.52 5.97 -10.46
C THR A 47 -0.53 6.58 -9.54
N THR A 48 -1.38 5.76 -8.93
CA THR A 48 -2.36 6.23 -7.94
C THR A 48 -2.77 5.10 -7.01
N ARG A 49 -3.21 5.42 -5.80
CA ARG A 49 -3.86 4.47 -4.89
C ARG A 49 -5.37 4.34 -5.17
N ARG A 50 -5.97 5.36 -5.79
CA ARG A 50 -7.43 5.41 -6.00
C ARG A 50 -7.82 4.77 -7.33
N TRP A 51 -8.47 3.62 -7.26
CA TRP A 51 -8.95 2.88 -8.42
C TRP A 51 -9.82 3.71 -9.39
N ASN A 52 -10.69 4.58 -8.87
CA ASN A 52 -11.52 5.45 -9.72
C ASN A 52 -10.69 6.47 -10.51
N ILE A 53 -9.62 7.00 -9.92
CA ILE A 53 -8.71 7.93 -10.60
C ILE A 53 -7.94 7.18 -11.69
N PHE A 54 -7.50 5.95 -11.40
CA PHE A 54 -6.83 5.09 -12.37
C PHE A 54 -7.71 4.83 -13.61
N LYS A 55 -8.99 4.51 -13.40
CA LYS A 55 -9.97 4.35 -14.50
C LYS A 55 -10.08 5.62 -15.35
N VAL A 56 -10.30 6.76 -14.71
CA VAL A 56 -10.42 8.05 -15.43
C VAL A 56 -9.14 8.37 -16.21
N HIS A 57 -7.97 8.08 -15.63
CA HIS A 57 -6.68 8.22 -16.31
C HIS A 57 -6.61 7.38 -17.59
N LEU A 58 -6.95 6.09 -17.52
CA LEU A 58 -6.92 5.19 -18.68
C LEU A 58 -7.86 5.64 -19.80
N HIS A 59 -9.07 6.09 -19.45
CA HIS A 59 -10.02 6.62 -20.44
C HIS A 59 -9.50 7.91 -21.09
N ARG A 60 -9.00 8.86 -20.30
CA ARG A 60 -8.56 10.18 -20.81
C ARG A 60 -7.27 10.11 -21.62
N LYS A 61 -6.26 9.38 -21.12
CA LYS A 61 -4.91 9.38 -21.71
C LYS A 61 -4.72 8.26 -22.74
N HIS A 62 -5.33 7.11 -22.51
CA HIS A 62 -5.11 5.90 -23.33
C HIS A 62 -6.34 5.50 -24.14
N LYS A 63 -7.48 6.21 -24.01
CA LYS A 63 -8.75 5.89 -24.69
C LYS A 63 -9.19 4.44 -24.49
N ILE A 64 -8.82 3.86 -23.34
CA ILE A 64 -9.26 2.52 -22.96
C ILE A 64 -10.67 2.65 -22.42
N ASP A 65 -11.64 2.27 -23.25
CA ASP A 65 -13.03 2.20 -22.85
C ASP A 65 -13.25 0.99 -21.95
N TYR A 66 -13.70 1.26 -20.73
CA TYR A 66 -14.20 0.24 -19.84
C TYR A 66 -15.72 0.37 -19.77
N LEU A 67 -16.42 -0.64 -20.27
CA LEU A 67 -17.86 -0.79 -20.07
C LEU A 67 -18.10 -1.06 -18.58
N CYS A 68 -18.29 -0.02 -17.78
CA CYS A 68 -18.77 -0.17 -16.43
C CYS A 68 -20.31 -0.21 -16.47
N PRO A 69 -20.97 -1.29 -16.04
CA PRO A 69 -22.35 -1.17 -15.58
C PRO A 69 -22.32 -0.13 -14.45
N GLN A 70 -23.09 0.94 -14.63
CA GLN A 70 -23.18 2.05 -13.68
C GLN A 70 -23.50 1.49 -12.29
N GLN A 71 -22.53 1.51 -11.39
CA GLN A 71 -22.86 1.57 -9.97
C GLN A 71 -23.06 3.04 -9.64
N ASN A 72 -24.30 3.33 -9.33
CA ASN A 72 -24.86 4.60 -8.93
C ASN A 72 -23.96 5.29 -7.88
N VAL A 73 -23.11 6.22 -8.32
CA VAL A 73 -22.47 7.18 -7.43
C VAL A 73 -22.88 8.54 -7.95
N GLN A 74 -23.61 9.27 -7.10
CA GLN A 74 -24.10 10.61 -7.34
C GLN A 74 -23.05 11.48 -8.03
N GLN A 75 -23.54 12.18 -9.06
CA GLN A 75 -22.86 13.28 -9.73
C GLN A 75 -22.26 14.22 -8.69
N HIS A 76 -20.94 14.31 -8.64
CA HIS A 76 -20.27 15.49 -8.12
C HIS A 76 -19.34 16.00 -9.23
N GLU A 77 -19.66 17.21 -9.64
CA GLU A 77 -18.96 18.25 -10.41
C GLU A 77 -17.55 17.92 -10.95
N PRO A 78 -17.20 18.43 -12.16
CA PRO A 78 -15.86 18.24 -12.73
C PRO A 78 -14.81 18.96 -11.87
N MET A 79 -14.05 18.20 -11.07
CA MET A 79 -12.85 18.74 -10.44
C MET A 79 -11.85 19.16 -11.52
N ASN A 80 -11.57 20.46 -11.53
CA ASN A 80 -10.48 21.08 -12.26
C ASN A 80 -9.15 20.53 -11.69
N VAL A 81 -8.42 19.77 -12.51
CA VAL A 81 -7.13 19.18 -12.17
C VAL A 81 -6.03 19.98 -12.87
N ASP A 82 -5.83 21.21 -12.42
CA ASP A 82 -4.63 22.00 -12.74
C ASP A 82 -3.64 22.03 -11.56
N GLU A 83 -3.84 21.13 -10.59
CA GLU A 83 -3.04 21.05 -9.36
C GLU A 83 -2.58 19.60 -9.11
N LEU A 84 -1.91 19.02 -10.11
CA LEU A 84 -1.13 17.79 -9.94
C LEU A 84 0.30 18.15 -9.51
N ASN A 85 0.45 18.73 -8.31
CA ASN A 85 1.75 18.71 -7.62
C ASN A 85 1.66 18.79 -6.07
N GLU A 86 0.50 18.54 -5.46
CA GLU A 86 0.44 18.54 -4.01
C GLU A 86 0.53 17.12 -3.45
N CYS A 87 1.70 16.82 -2.88
CA CYS A 87 1.94 15.69 -1.99
C CYS A 87 1.04 15.84 -0.75
N VAL A 88 -0.18 15.29 -0.83
CA VAL A 88 -1.14 15.38 0.27
C VAL A 88 -0.64 14.56 1.45
N SER A 89 -0.17 15.28 2.47
CA SER A 89 0.13 14.75 3.79
C SER A 89 -1.20 14.63 4.54
N PHE A 90 -1.79 13.43 4.55
CA PHE A 90 -3.01 13.12 5.31
C PHE A 90 -2.64 12.20 6.47
N ASP A 91 -3.25 12.44 7.64
CA ASP A 91 -3.04 11.72 8.90
C ASP A 91 -3.02 10.19 8.71
N LYS A 92 -1.81 9.63 8.62
CA LYS A 92 -1.56 8.22 8.27
C LYS A 92 -2.04 7.23 9.34
N GLN A 93 -2.23 7.70 10.58
CA GLN A 93 -2.45 6.83 11.73
C GLN A 93 -3.86 6.20 11.74
N ASP A 94 -4.88 7.00 11.40
CA ASP A 94 -6.29 6.56 11.45
C ASP A 94 -6.64 5.65 10.26
N ASP A 95 -6.12 5.99 9.07
CA ASP A 95 -6.32 5.20 7.85
C ASP A 95 -5.61 3.82 7.93
N LEU A 96 -4.40 3.77 8.49
CA LEU A 96 -3.65 2.52 8.63
C LEU A 96 -4.31 1.56 9.62
N THR A 97 -4.84 2.07 10.73
CA THR A 97 -5.53 1.26 11.75
C THR A 97 -6.80 0.63 11.18
N HIS A 98 -7.59 1.43 10.48
CA HIS A 98 -8.79 0.96 9.79
C HIS A 98 -8.46 -0.07 8.68
N HIS A 99 -7.40 0.19 7.91
CA HIS A 99 -6.96 -0.73 6.85
C HIS A 99 -6.47 -2.08 7.40
N ASN A 100 -5.67 -2.06 8.48
CA ASN A 100 -5.21 -3.29 9.14
C ASN A 100 -6.39 -4.13 9.66
N ALA A 101 -7.41 -3.47 10.23
CA ALA A 101 -8.62 -4.17 10.67
C ALA A 101 -9.37 -4.83 9.50
N LEU A 102 -9.50 -4.13 8.37
CA LEU A 102 -10.11 -4.69 7.14
C LEU A 102 -9.32 -5.86 6.58
N TYR A 103 -7.99 -5.80 6.62
CA TYR A 103 -7.13 -6.89 6.16
C TYR A 103 -7.31 -8.14 7.02
N THR A 104 -7.28 -8.00 8.35
CA THR A 104 -7.53 -9.11 9.28
C THR A 104 -8.90 -9.76 9.05
N MET A 105 -9.96 -8.95 8.90
CA MET A 105 -11.30 -9.45 8.58
C MET A 105 -11.34 -10.21 7.24
N ALA A 106 -10.60 -9.75 6.23
CA ALA A 106 -10.53 -10.42 4.94
C ALA A 106 -9.77 -11.76 5.00
N LEU A 107 -8.77 -11.90 5.87
CA LEU A 107 -8.07 -13.17 6.09
C LEU A 107 -8.98 -14.21 6.74
N GLU A 108 -9.74 -13.80 7.75
CA GLU A 108 -10.74 -14.66 8.42
C GLU A 108 -11.80 -15.16 7.41
N ALA A 109 -12.36 -14.24 6.61
CA ALA A 109 -13.47 -14.55 5.70
C ALA A 109 -13.06 -15.39 4.47
N ASN A 110 -11.86 -15.17 3.92
CA ASN A 110 -11.46 -15.79 2.65
C ASN A 110 -10.64 -17.08 2.81
N TYR A 111 -9.98 -17.26 3.96
CA TYR A 111 -9.01 -18.33 4.14
C TYR A 111 -9.27 -19.23 5.37
N ASN A 112 -10.38 -19.04 6.08
CA ASN A 112 -10.73 -19.79 7.31
C ASN A 112 -9.59 -19.80 8.36
N ILE A 113 -8.73 -18.78 8.35
CA ILE A 113 -7.68 -18.61 9.35
C ILE A 113 -8.36 -18.08 10.61
N SER A 114 -8.12 -18.73 11.75
CA SER A 114 -8.71 -18.27 13.01
C SER A 114 -8.08 -16.95 13.43
N ARG A 115 -8.89 -16.07 14.01
CA ARG A 115 -8.43 -14.79 14.60
C ARG A 115 -7.25 -15.00 15.54
N THR A 116 -7.33 -16.04 16.37
CA THR A 116 -6.26 -16.44 17.30
C THR A 116 -4.95 -16.77 16.58
N ALA A 117 -4.99 -17.44 15.43
CA ALA A 117 -3.78 -17.72 14.66
C ALA A 117 -3.18 -16.44 14.07
N ILE A 118 -4.01 -15.52 13.58
CA ILE A 118 -3.56 -14.20 13.09
C ILE A 118 -2.91 -13.41 14.22
N ASP A 119 -3.56 -13.34 15.39
CA ASP A 119 -3.04 -12.64 16.57
C ASP A 119 -1.71 -13.23 17.05
N HIS A 120 -1.54 -14.55 17.00
CA HIS A 120 -0.26 -15.20 17.32
C HIS A 120 0.85 -14.84 16.33
N VAL A 121 0.54 -14.77 15.04
CA VAL A 121 1.52 -14.36 14.01
C VAL A 121 1.92 -12.90 14.22
N ILE A 122 0.95 -12.02 14.46
CA ILE A 122 1.22 -10.59 14.74
C ILE A 122 2.08 -10.47 16.00
N SER A 123 1.66 -11.11 17.10
CA SER A 123 2.37 -11.06 18.38
C SER A 123 3.79 -11.59 18.27
N SER A 124 3.98 -12.78 17.68
CA SER A 124 5.33 -13.36 17.51
C SER A 124 6.21 -12.48 16.61
N THR A 125 5.66 -11.90 15.55
CA THR A 125 6.41 -10.99 14.67
C THR A 125 6.81 -9.71 15.41
N CYS A 126 5.90 -9.10 16.18
CA CYS A 126 6.23 -7.95 17.04
C CYS A 126 7.36 -8.29 18.02
N THR A 127 7.27 -9.41 18.73
CA THR A 127 8.34 -9.80 19.68
C THR A 127 9.69 -10.01 19.02
N LEU A 128 9.71 -10.54 17.78
CA LEU A 128 10.94 -10.74 17.02
C LEU A 128 11.53 -9.40 16.59
N LEU A 129 10.71 -8.48 16.11
CA LEU A 129 11.12 -7.13 15.73
C LEU A 129 11.66 -6.35 16.92
N ASP A 130 10.98 -6.42 18.07
CA ASP A 130 11.43 -5.79 19.32
C ASP A 130 12.80 -6.34 19.75
N ALA A 131 12.97 -7.67 19.75
CA ALA A 131 14.25 -8.29 20.09
C ALA A 131 15.37 -7.87 19.13
N GLN A 132 15.08 -7.72 17.83
CA GLN A 132 16.04 -7.28 16.82
C GLN A 132 16.39 -5.79 16.95
N LEU A 133 15.41 -4.96 17.29
CA LEU A 133 15.62 -3.54 17.57
C LEU A 133 16.48 -3.38 18.82
N ASP A 134 16.21 -4.14 19.88
CA ASP A 134 17.01 -4.12 21.10
C ASP A 134 18.43 -4.63 20.90
N TYR A 135 18.62 -5.64 20.05
CA TYR A 135 19.94 -6.08 19.65
C TYR A 135 20.70 -4.98 18.89
N SER A 136 20.05 -4.34 17.92
CA SER A 136 20.63 -3.25 17.13
C SER A 136 20.98 -2.04 18.01
N LYS A 137 20.10 -1.67 18.94
CA LYS A 137 20.34 -0.59 19.92
C LYS A 137 21.56 -0.88 20.78
N ARG A 138 21.71 -2.11 21.30
CA ARG A 138 22.87 -2.52 22.10
C ARG A 138 24.16 -2.42 21.31
N GLN A 139 24.18 -2.92 20.07
CA GLN A 139 25.33 -2.83 19.18
C GLN A 139 25.73 -1.37 18.89
N GLN A 140 24.74 -0.49 18.65
CA GLN A 140 24.98 0.93 18.46
C GLN A 140 25.53 1.59 19.73
N LYS A 141 24.97 1.30 20.89
CA LYS A 141 25.44 1.81 22.19
C LYS A 141 26.89 1.40 22.46
N GLU A 142 27.22 0.12 22.33
CA GLU A 142 28.59 -0.40 22.48
C GLU A 142 29.58 0.28 21.52
N ALA A 143 29.17 0.50 20.25
CA ALA A 143 30.01 1.18 19.26
C ALA A 143 30.22 2.67 19.56
N LEU A 144 29.25 3.35 20.18
CA LEU A 144 29.36 4.76 20.58
C LEU A 144 30.21 4.91 21.85
N GLU A 145 30.06 4.01 22.83
CA GLU A 145 30.88 3.96 24.04
C GLU A 145 32.37 3.75 23.70
N LEU A 146 32.68 2.86 22.76
CA LEU A 146 34.05 2.65 22.25
C LEU A 146 34.65 3.89 21.56
N ARG A 147 33.81 4.81 21.08
CA ARG A 147 34.22 6.05 20.41
C ARG A 147 34.25 7.26 21.35
N ASN A 148 33.99 7.08 22.65
CA ASN A 148 34.02 8.13 23.67
C ASN A 148 33.08 9.31 23.35
N ILE A 149 31.92 9.00 22.77
CA ILE A 149 30.88 9.98 22.42
C ILE A 149 30.01 10.25 23.66
N ASP A 150 29.52 11.49 23.77
CA ASP A 150 28.78 12.02 24.93
C ASP A 150 27.65 11.07 25.41
N PRO A 151 27.64 10.69 26.71
CA PRO A 151 26.63 9.79 27.28
C PRO A 151 25.18 10.29 27.14
N ASP A 152 24.94 11.61 27.03
CA ASP A 152 23.59 12.15 26.81
C ASP A 152 23.03 11.76 25.43
N VAL A 153 23.90 11.61 24.42
CA VAL A 153 23.50 11.16 23.08
C VAL A 153 23.18 9.67 23.08
N VAL A 154 23.92 8.87 23.87
CA VAL A 154 23.72 7.43 23.98
C VAL A 154 22.38 7.10 24.65
N ASP A 155 22.00 7.87 25.68
CA ASP A 155 20.73 7.67 26.37
C ASP A 155 19.52 8.23 25.59
N SER A 156 19.76 9.11 24.60
CA SER A 156 18.73 9.65 23.69
C SER A 156 18.23 8.68 22.60
N ILE A 157 18.89 7.52 22.41
CA ILE A 157 18.51 6.49 21.41
C ILE A 157 17.19 5.78 21.79
N ASN A 158 16.59 6.13 22.93
CA ASN A 158 15.30 5.61 23.35
C ASN A 158 14.14 6.27 22.57
N VAL A 159 13.96 5.83 21.32
CA VAL A 159 12.75 6.14 20.55
C VAL A 159 11.59 5.37 21.16
N SER A 160 10.63 6.13 21.70
CA SER A 160 9.37 5.64 22.25
C SER A 160 8.70 4.63 21.33
N HIS A 161 8.25 3.52 21.93
CA HIS A 161 7.54 2.41 21.29
C HIS A 161 6.43 2.89 20.32
N ILE A 162 6.32 2.18 19.19
CA ILE A 162 5.18 2.23 18.26
C ILE A 162 3.94 1.64 18.93
#